data_AF-A0A2N7VB95-F1
#
_entry.id   AF-A0A2N7VB95-F1
#
_cell.length_a   1.000
_cell.length_b   1.000
_cell.length_c   1.000
_cell.angle_alpha   90.00
_cell.angle_beta   90.00
_cell.angle_gamma   90.00
#
_symmetry.space_group_name_H-M   'P 1'
#
loop_
_entity.id
_entity.type
_entity.pdbx_description
1 polymer ?
#
loop_
_entity_poly.entity_id
_entity_poly.type
_entity_poly.pdbx_seq_one_letter_code
_entity_poly.pdbx_strand_id
1 'polypeptide(L)'
;LIYKQGIKSYRDLPLRFGEFGACHRNEPSGGLHGIMRVRGFTQDDGHIFCTEDMIQAEVTAFTTLLQKVYKDFGFTEILYKLSTRPDKRIGTEESWDRAEAALAEGLRASGCEFEYLPGEGAFYGPKIEY
;
A
#
# COMPACT_ATOMS: atom_id res chain seq x y z
N LEU A 1 19.79 0.55 -1.33
CA LEU A 1 18.64 0.55 -0.40
C LEU A 1 18.98 1.45 0.78
N ILE A 2 18.31 2.60 0.90
CA ILE A 2 18.54 3.61 1.94
C ILE A 2 18.40 3.00 3.35
N TYR A 3 17.39 2.14 3.55
CA TYR A 3 17.18 1.43 4.81
C TYR A 3 18.40 0.62 5.29
N LYS A 4 19.17 0.02 4.37
CA LYS A 4 20.34 -0.81 4.70
C LYS A 4 21.54 0.01 5.19
N GLN A 5 21.52 1.33 5.09
CA GLN A 5 22.61 2.17 5.56
C GLN A 5 22.46 2.47 7.05
N GLY A 6 23.50 2.15 7.82
CA GLY A 6 23.56 2.33 9.28
C GLY A 6 22.87 1.22 10.08
N ILE A 7 23.00 1.28 11.40
CA ILE A 7 22.34 0.37 12.34
C ILE A 7 20.90 0.85 12.57
N LYS A 8 19.95 -0.08 12.72
CA LYS A 8 18.54 0.21 13.03
C LYS A 8 18.15 -0.47 14.33
N SER A 9 17.59 0.29 15.25
CA SER A 9 16.95 -0.24 16.45
C SER A 9 15.46 -0.40 16.21
N TYR A 10 14.84 -1.35 16.91
CA TYR A 10 13.37 -1.45 16.98
C TYR A 10 12.73 -0.15 17.50
N ARG A 11 13.48 0.63 18.29
CA ARG A 11 13.06 1.94 18.83
C ARG A 11 12.99 3.03 17.77
N ASP A 12 13.68 2.87 16.65
CA ASP A 12 13.69 3.84 15.55
C ASP A 12 12.50 3.63 14.61
N LEU A 13 11.77 2.52 14.76
CA LEU A 13 10.60 2.20 13.96
C LEU A 13 9.36 2.90 14.54
N PRO A 14 8.42 3.35 13.69
CA PRO A 14 8.39 3.19 12.24
C PRO A 14 9.25 4.24 11.50
N LEU A 15 10.02 3.78 10.51
CA LEU A 15 10.76 4.65 9.58
C LEU A 15 9.97 4.84 8.30
N ARG A 16 9.75 6.10 7.90
CA ARG A 16 8.97 6.45 6.72
C ARG A 16 9.85 7.21 5.73
N PHE A 17 9.91 6.74 4.48
CA PHE A 17 10.63 7.39 3.40
C PHE A 17 9.66 7.68 2.26
N GLY A 18 9.59 8.94 1.82
CA GLY A 18 8.81 9.34 0.64
C GLY A 18 9.74 9.83 -0.47
N GLU A 19 9.41 9.53 -1.72
CA GLU A 19 10.16 9.95 -2.90
C GLU A 19 9.23 10.21 -4.08
N PHE A 20 9.42 11.34 -4.77
CA PHE A 20 8.83 11.57 -6.09
C PHE A 20 9.71 10.92 -7.17
N GLY A 21 9.69 9.59 -7.20
CA GLY A 21 10.59 8.77 -8.02
C GLY A 21 10.13 8.66 -9.47
N ALA A 22 11.02 8.96 -10.42
CA ALA A 22 10.76 8.80 -11.85
C ALA A 22 10.94 7.33 -12.27
N CYS A 23 9.82 6.65 -12.53
CA CYS A 23 9.77 5.24 -12.88
C CYS A 23 9.49 5.05 -14.37
N HIS A 24 9.97 3.93 -14.91
CA HIS A 24 9.70 3.53 -16.28
C HIS A 24 9.18 2.10 -16.35
N ARG A 25 8.09 1.89 -17.10
CA ARG A 25 7.54 0.57 -17.43
C ARG A 25 7.44 0.45 -18.95
N ASN A 26 7.94 -0.66 -19.50
CA ASN A 26 7.90 -0.90 -20.95
C ASN A 26 6.50 -1.39 -21.38
N GLU A 27 5.50 -0.53 -21.23
CA GLU A 27 4.13 -0.81 -21.63
C GLU A 27 4.00 -0.97 -23.16
N PRO A 28 3.14 -1.89 -23.64
CA PRO A 28 2.87 -2.04 -25.07
C PRO A 28 2.41 -0.73 -25.68
N SER A 29 2.91 -0.38 -26.87
CA SER A 29 2.59 0.90 -27.52
C SER A 29 1.10 1.08 -27.77
N GLY A 30 0.36 0.00 -28.06
CA GLY A 30 -1.09 0.02 -28.25
C GLY A 30 -1.90 0.27 -26.97
N GLY A 31 -1.29 0.18 -25.78
CA GLY A 31 -1.94 0.45 -24.50
C GLY A 31 -1.73 1.88 -23.98
N LEU A 32 -0.93 2.70 -24.67
CA LEU A 32 -0.64 4.06 -24.23
C LEU A 32 -1.84 4.98 -24.47
N HIS A 33 -2.18 5.82 -23.49
CA HIS A 33 -3.33 6.71 -23.60
C HIS A 33 -3.12 8.02 -22.82
N GLY A 34 -2.95 9.12 -23.57
CA GLY A 34 -2.78 10.47 -23.01
C GLY A 34 -1.76 10.50 -21.88
N ILE A 35 -2.20 11.02 -20.72
CA ILE A 35 -1.44 10.99 -19.46
C ILE A 35 -1.88 9.87 -18.51
N MET A 36 -2.92 9.11 -18.88
CA MET A 36 -3.50 8.05 -18.03
C MET A 36 -2.65 6.77 -18.06
N ARG A 37 -1.98 6.49 -19.19
CA ARG A 37 -1.11 5.32 -19.35
C ARG A 37 0.11 5.67 -20.18
N VAL A 38 1.26 5.77 -19.52
CA VAL A 38 2.53 6.24 -20.07
C VAL A 38 3.68 5.29 -19.71
N ARG A 39 4.78 5.35 -20.47
CA ARG A 39 5.99 4.55 -20.16
C ARG A 39 6.84 5.14 -19.06
N GLY A 40 6.82 6.47 -18.88
CA GLY A 40 7.55 7.18 -17.84
C GLY A 40 6.57 7.98 -16.99
N PHE A 41 6.60 7.79 -15.68
CA PHE A 41 5.71 8.45 -14.73
C PHE A 41 6.42 8.69 -13.40
N THR A 42 5.97 9.68 -12.66
CA THR A 42 6.42 9.94 -11.29
C THR A 42 5.29 9.60 -10.34
N GLN A 43 5.59 8.84 -9.30
CA GLN A 43 4.63 8.55 -8.23
C GLN A 43 5.05 9.32 -6.99
N ASP A 44 4.08 9.71 -6.18
CA ASP A 44 4.23 10.11 -4.78
C ASP A 44 4.53 8.87 -3.91
N ASP A 45 5.61 8.15 -4.25
CA ASP A 45 5.93 6.85 -3.68
C ASP A 45 6.41 6.96 -2.22
N GLY A 46 6.15 5.92 -1.44
CA GLY A 46 6.40 5.90 -0.01
C GLY A 46 6.63 4.49 0.53
N HIS A 47 7.64 4.34 1.37
CA HIS A 47 7.97 3.08 2.02
C HIS A 47 8.07 3.26 3.53
N ILE A 48 7.30 2.45 4.26
CA ILE A 48 7.29 2.40 5.72
C ILE A 48 7.92 1.10 6.17
N PHE A 49 8.96 1.21 7.00
CA PHE A 49 9.57 0.09 7.70
C PHE A 49 9.07 0.12 9.14
N CYS A 50 8.36 -0.93 9.55
CA CYS A 50 7.77 -1.03 10.88
C CYS A 50 7.78 -2.49 11.35
N THR A 51 7.50 -2.70 12.63
CA THR A 51 7.26 -4.05 13.17
C THR A 51 5.82 -4.47 12.87
N GLU A 52 5.53 -5.78 12.93
CA GLU A 52 4.21 -6.31 12.56
C GLU A 52 3.06 -5.72 13.40
N ASP A 53 3.32 -5.47 14.69
CA ASP A 53 2.37 -4.84 15.63
C ASP A 53 2.05 -3.38 15.30
N MET A 54 2.90 -2.71 14.50
CA MET A 54 2.68 -1.33 14.07
C MET A 54 1.86 -1.22 12.77
N ILE A 55 1.66 -2.31 12.03
CA ILE A 55 1.04 -2.29 10.69
C ILE A 55 -0.35 -1.64 10.74
N GLN A 56 -1.20 -2.06 11.68
CA GLN A 56 -2.57 -1.53 11.79
C GLN A 56 -2.57 0.00 11.97
N ALA A 57 -1.73 0.51 12.88
CA ALA A 57 -1.64 1.95 13.16
C ALA A 57 -1.13 2.74 11.94
N GLU A 58 -0.13 2.20 11.23
CA GLU A 58 0.40 2.84 10.01
C GLU A 58 -0.63 2.83 8.87
N VAL A 59 -1.41 1.75 8.72
CA VAL A 59 -2.52 1.69 7.76
C VAL A 59 -3.56 2.76 8.08
N THR A 60 -4.01 2.86 9.33
CA THR A 60 -4.98 3.89 9.74
C THR A 60 -4.47 5.30 9.50
N ALA A 61 -3.20 5.56 9.82
CA ALA A 61 -2.57 6.86 9.56
C ALA A 61 -2.52 7.19 8.06
N PHE A 62 -2.15 6.22 7.22
CA PHE A 62 -2.12 6.38 5.77
C PHE A 62 -3.52 6.58 5.17
N THR A 63 -4.50 5.76 5.56
CA THR A 63 -5.89 5.90 5.10
C THR A 63 -6.45 7.27 5.44
N THR A 64 -6.19 7.78 6.65
CA THR A 64 -6.61 9.13 7.06
C THR A 64 -5.98 10.22 6.20
N LEU A 65 -4.68 10.09 5.89
CA LEU A 65 -3.99 11.01 5.00
C LEU A 65 -4.59 10.98 3.58
N LEU A 66 -4.82 9.80 3.02
CA LEU A 66 -5.40 9.61 1.69
C LEU A 66 -6.80 10.23 1.60
N GLN A 67 -7.67 9.96 2.57
CA GLN A 67 -9.01 10.55 2.65
C GLN A 67 -8.96 12.08 2.66
N LYS A 68 -8.03 12.66 3.42
CA LYS A 68 -7.83 14.11 3.45
C LYS A 68 -7.43 14.63 2.07
N VAL A 69 -6.45 14.01 1.41
CA VAL A 69 -6.00 14.41 0.08
C VAL A 69 -7.15 14.31 -0.93
N TYR A 70 -7.89 13.20 -0.94
CA TYR A 70 -9.01 13.00 -1.86
C TYR A 70 -10.10 14.06 -1.64
N LYS A 71 -10.42 14.37 -0.38
CA LYS A 71 -11.35 15.44 -0.02
C LYS A 71 -10.88 16.82 -0.51
N ASP A 72 -9.59 17.14 -0.36
CA ASP A 72 -9.01 18.40 -0.84
C ASP A 72 -9.13 18.54 -2.38
N PHE A 73 -9.12 17.42 -3.12
CA PHE A 73 -9.37 17.38 -4.56
C PHE A 73 -10.85 17.22 -4.95
N GLY A 74 -11.77 17.14 -3.98
CA GLY A 74 -13.21 17.03 -4.23
C GLY A 74 -13.73 15.60 -4.47
N PHE A 75 -12.94 14.57 -4.20
CA PHE A 75 -13.37 13.17 -4.25
C PHE A 75 -13.94 12.75 -2.89
N THR A 76 -15.26 12.57 -2.82
CA THR A 76 -15.97 12.23 -1.57
C THR A 76 -16.47 10.79 -1.50
N GLU A 77 -16.54 10.09 -2.63
CA GLU A 77 -16.98 8.71 -2.74
C GLU A 77 -15.78 7.83 -3.08
N ILE A 78 -15.32 7.04 -2.10
CA ILE A 78 -14.11 6.20 -2.20
C ILE A 78 -14.53 4.75 -2.00
N LEU A 79 -14.05 3.86 -2.87
CA LEU A 79 -14.33 2.42 -2.80
C LEU A 79 -13.09 1.69 -2.31
N TYR A 80 -13.17 1.17 -1.08
CA TYR A 80 -12.06 0.45 -0.48
C TYR A 80 -12.16 -1.04 -0.81
N LYS A 81 -11.04 -1.62 -1.27
CA LYS A 81 -10.94 -3.06 -1.51
C LYS A 81 -9.69 -3.65 -0.87
N LEU A 82 -9.82 -4.83 -0.27
CA LEU A 82 -8.73 -5.58 0.33
C LEU A 82 -8.42 -6.83 -0.50
N SER A 83 -7.32 -6.77 -1.24
CA SER A 83 -6.85 -7.85 -2.09
C SER A 83 -5.99 -8.81 -1.29
N THR A 84 -6.45 -10.06 -1.17
CA THR A 84 -5.89 -11.10 -0.28
C THR A 84 -5.01 -12.10 -1.05
N ARG A 85 -4.35 -12.99 -0.32
CA ARG A 85 -3.33 -13.93 -0.81
C ARG A 85 -3.66 -14.59 -2.16
N PRO A 86 -2.75 -14.52 -3.15
CA PRO A 86 -2.86 -15.29 -4.40
C PRO A 86 -2.35 -16.73 -4.20
N ASP A 87 -2.67 -17.60 -5.16
CA ASP A 87 -2.18 -19.00 -5.17
C ASP A 87 -0.65 -19.09 -5.16
N LYS A 88 0.02 -18.20 -5.91
CA LYS A 88 1.48 -18.14 -6.01
C LYS A 88 2.00 -17.00 -5.15
N ARG A 89 2.55 -17.34 -3.98
CA ARG A 89 3.03 -16.37 -2.99
C ARG A 89 4.28 -16.83 -2.25
N ILE A 90 4.98 -15.86 -1.67
CA ILE A 90 6.09 -16.06 -0.74
C ILE A 90 5.66 -15.74 0.69
N GLY A 91 6.42 -16.22 1.68
CA GLY A 91 6.10 -16.04 3.11
C GLY A 91 5.35 -17.23 3.69
N THR A 92 5.10 -17.20 5.00
CA THR A 92 4.37 -18.26 5.71
C THR A 92 2.89 -17.95 5.80
N GLU A 93 2.05 -18.96 6.04
CA GLU A 93 0.61 -18.77 6.24
C GLU A 93 0.32 -17.77 7.36
N GLU A 94 1.04 -17.89 8.47
CA GLU A 94 0.84 -17.04 9.65
C GLU A 94 1.22 -15.59 9.37
N SER A 95 2.24 -15.36 8.54
CA SER A 95 2.63 -14.00 8.13
C SER A 95 1.53 -13.36 7.27
N TRP A 96 0.90 -14.15 6.40
CA TRP A 96 -0.21 -13.69 5.57
C TRP A 96 -1.47 -13.43 6.42
N ASP A 97 -1.79 -14.34 7.35
CA ASP A 97 -2.93 -14.18 8.25
C ASP A 97 -2.82 -12.87 9.05
N ARG A 98 -1.63 -12.60 9.61
CA ARG A 98 -1.35 -11.37 10.35
C ARG A 98 -1.45 -10.13 9.47
N ALA A 99 -0.87 -10.16 8.27
CA ALA A 99 -0.91 -9.02 7.36
C ALA A 99 -2.34 -8.70 6.89
N GLU A 100 -3.10 -9.70 6.46
CA GLU A 100 -4.49 -9.53 6.01
C GLU A 100 -5.38 -9.02 7.15
N ALA A 101 -5.22 -9.56 8.36
CA ALA A 101 -5.93 -9.10 9.54
C ALA A 101 -5.59 -7.63 9.86
N ALA A 102 -4.30 -7.27 9.87
CA ALA A 102 -3.86 -5.92 10.18
C ALA A 102 -4.36 -4.88 9.15
N LEU A 103 -4.39 -5.22 7.86
CA LEU A 103 -4.98 -4.35 6.83
C LEU A 103 -6.49 -4.18 7.02
N ALA A 104 -7.21 -5.28 7.27
CA ALA A 104 -8.64 -5.25 7.50
C ALA A 104 -9.01 -4.43 8.75
N GLU A 105 -8.28 -4.63 9.85
CA GLU A 105 -8.47 -3.88 11.10
C GLU A 105 -8.10 -2.41 10.96
N GLY A 106 -7.06 -2.09 10.19
CA GLY A 106 -6.67 -0.71 9.87
C GLY A 106 -7.76 0.03 9.09
N LEU A 107 -8.40 -0.63 8.11
CA LEU A 107 -9.55 -0.09 7.39
C LEU A 107 -10.77 0.10 8.29
N ARG A 108 -11.11 -0.91 9.12
CA ARG A 108 -12.22 -0.79 10.09
C ARG A 108 -11.99 0.34 11.09
N ALA A 109 -10.77 0.47 11.61
CA ALA A 109 -10.40 1.54 12.53
C ALA A 109 -10.47 2.93 11.88
N SER A 110 -10.32 3.01 10.55
CA SER A 110 -10.48 4.22 9.77
C SER A 110 -11.94 4.53 9.40
N GLY A 111 -12.90 3.71 9.86
CA GLY A 111 -14.32 3.85 9.56
C GLY A 111 -14.68 3.53 8.11
N CYS A 112 -13.85 2.76 7.41
CA CYS A 112 -14.08 2.39 6.01
C CYS A 112 -14.82 1.05 5.91
N GLU A 113 -15.95 1.05 5.20
CA GLU A 113 -16.51 -0.17 4.63
C GLU A 113 -15.66 -0.60 3.43
N PHE A 114 -15.39 -1.90 3.29
CA PHE A 114 -14.54 -2.41 2.23
C PHE A 114 -14.96 -3.79 1.74
N GLU A 115 -14.60 -4.11 0.50
CA GLU A 115 -14.83 -5.41 -0.12
C GLU A 115 -13.55 -6.25 -0.14
N TYR A 116 -13.69 -7.56 0.02
CA TYR A 116 -12.57 -8.48 -0.18
C TYR A 116 -12.44 -8.84 -1.66
N LEU A 117 -11.20 -8.86 -2.15
CA LEU A 117 -10.83 -9.42 -3.44
C LEU A 117 -9.94 -10.66 -3.23
N PRO A 118 -10.54 -11.87 -3.15
CA PRO A 118 -9.80 -13.12 -3.02
C PRO A 118 -8.83 -13.35 -4.17
N GLY A 119 -7.55 -13.60 -3.87
CA GLY A 119 -6.56 -13.98 -4.87
C GLY A 119 -5.91 -12.83 -5.65
N GLU A 120 -6.35 -11.59 -5.44
CA GLU A 120 -5.87 -10.41 -6.18
C GLU A 120 -4.69 -9.70 -5.49
N GLY A 121 -4.21 -10.24 -4.36
CA GLY A 121 -3.04 -9.74 -3.65
C GLY A 121 -1.74 -9.87 -4.45
N ALA A 122 -0.72 -9.11 -4.08
CA ALA A 122 0.59 -9.25 -4.68
C ALA A 122 1.26 -10.55 -4.20
N PHE A 123 2.23 -11.07 -4.95
CA PHE A 123 2.92 -12.31 -4.55
C PHE A 123 3.66 -12.20 -3.19
N TYR A 124 3.93 -10.98 -2.72
CA TYR A 124 4.69 -10.68 -1.50
C TYR A 124 3.84 -10.14 -0.34
N GLY A 125 2.53 -9.95 -0.52
CA GLY A 125 1.67 -9.44 0.55
C GLY A 125 0.29 -8.98 0.06
N PRO A 126 -0.67 -8.84 0.98
CA PRO A 126 -1.99 -8.28 0.67
C PRO A 126 -1.89 -6.77 0.43
N LYS A 127 -2.89 -6.18 -0.24
CA LYS A 127 -2.92 -4.74 -0.55
C LYS A 127 -4.30 -4.14 -0.35
N ILE A 128 -4.34 -2.86 -0.01
CA ILE A 128 -5.55 -2.04 -0.01
C ILE A 128 -5.58 -1.25 -1.32
N GLU A 129 -6.75 -1.21 -1.94
CA GLU A 129 -7.06 -0.38 -3.10
C GLU A 129 -8.10 0.66 -2.67
N TYR A 130 -7.92 1.90 -3.16
CA TYR A 130 -8.71 3.08 -2.80
C TYR A 130 -9.34 3.70 -4.04
#